data_AF-A0A1I4JDK2-F1
#
_entry.id   AF-A0A1I4JDK2-F1
#
_cell.length_a   1.000
_cell.length_b   1.000
_cell.length_c   1.000
_cell.angle_alpha   90.00
_cell.angle_beta   90.00
_cell.angle_gamma   90.00
#
_symmetry.space_group_name_H-M   'P 1'
#
loop_
_entity.id
_entity.type
_entity.pdbx_description
1 polymer ?
#
loop_
_entity_poly.entity_id
_entity_poly.type
_entity_poly.pdbx_seq_one_letter_code
_entity_poly.pdbx_strand_id
1 'polypeptide(L)'
;MYKRIFLLLCFCLSFQLFAQKIKMKADILFDEFSTNLLKTSDVLYIADNPDKYLMSKSPLSHFDGYRSIYSEDRSMIITYEPPFIINNYDSPSVPPHGSEGVSEKEYMATWLLLKTQLYLCYVDFPYQKKRDDKIVYRPMEKFTGKRFNRKNIPDIEIGEWIYGLMPANWFTDTLYVKKANSEKYSPYSVWQRKHYLRMIFNKGKLVSTEVMANNTWIETLVYPRGAKEE
;
A
#
# COMPACT_ATOMS: atom_id res chain seq x y z
N MET A 1 -36.31 51.46 -28.33
CA MET A 1 -35.29 50.56 -28.91
C MET A 1 -34.23 50.14 -27.90
N TYR A 2 -33.63 51.08 -27.15
CA TYR A 2 -32.54 50.82 -26.18
C TYR A 2 -32.85 49.82 -25.05
N LYS A 3 -34.08 49.79 -24.50
CA LYS A 3 -34.48 48.81 -23.45
C LYS A 3 -34.41 47.35 -23.90
N ARG A 4 -34.72 47.06 -25.17
CA ARG A 4 -34.67 45.69 -25.72
C ARG A 4 -33.23 45.22 -25.98
N ILE A 5 -32.35 46.15 -26.37
CA ILE A 5 -30.92 45.90 -26.58
C ILE A 5 -30.22 45.63 -25.24
N PHE A 6 -30.56 46.40 -24.20
CA PHE A 6 -30.01 46.22 -22.85
C PHE A 6 -30.35 44.84 -22.25
N LEU A 7 -31.61 44.40 -22.38
CA LEU A 7 -32.03 43.06 -21.91
C LEU A 7 -31.32 41.92 -22.65
N LEU A 8 -31.10 42.06 -23.96
CA LEU A 8 -30.39 41.06 -24.76
C LEU A 8 -28.90 40.99 -24.38
N LEU A 9 -28.27 42.12 -24.08
CA LEU A 9 -26.90 42.18 -23.56
C LEU A 9 -26.79 41.55 -22.17
N CYS A 10 -27.71 41.84 -21.25
CA CYS A 10 -27.74 41.21 -19.93
C CYS A 10 -27.95 39.69 -20.03
N PHE A 11 -28.78 39.23 -20.97
CA PHE A 11 -28.99 37.80 -21.23
C PHE A 11 -27.73 37.16 -21.84
N CYS A 12 -27.07 37.78 -22.81
CA CYS A 12 -25.82 37.25 -23.38
C CYS A 12 -24.66 37.23 -22.36
N LEU A 13 -24.56 38.22 -21.48
CA LEU A 13 -23.56 38.29 -20.41
C LEU A 13 -23.78 37.21 -19.33
N SER A 14 -25.03 36.89 -18.98
CA SER A 14 -25.31 35.80 -18.03
C SER A 14 -24.96 34.43 -18.61
N PHE A 15 -25.18 34.20 -19.91
CA PHE A 15 -24.75 32.97 -20.58
C PHE A 15 -23.21 32.82 -20.69
N GLN A 16 -22.47 33.92 -20.85
CA GLN A 16 -21.00 33.88 -20.86
C GLN A 16 -20.40 33.57 -19.49
N LEU A 17 -21.04 33.99 -18.39
CA LEU A 17 -20.62 33.66 -17.03
C LEU A 17 -20.89 32.18 -16.69
N PHE A 18 -21.98 31.59 -17.19
CA PHE A 18 -22.29 30.16 -17.00
C PHE A 18 -21.43 29.22 -17.87
N ALA A 19 -20.86 29.70 -18.97
CA ALA A 19 -20.02 28.90 -19.88
C ALA A 19 -18.54 28.80 -19.46
N GLN A 20 -18.13 29.44 -18.35
CA GLN A 20 -16.77 29.24 -17.83
C GLN A 20 -16.67 27.83 -17.22
N LYS A 21 -16.18 26.88 -18.02
CA LYS A 21 -15.67 25.60 -17.52
C LYS A 21 -14.51 25.89 -16.56
N ILE A 22 -14.80 26.05 -15.27
CA ILE A 22 -13.79 26.15 -14.22
C ILE A 22 -13.05 24.82 -14.19
N LYS A 23 -11.83 24.82 -14.73
CA LYS A 23 -10.89 23.72 -14.61
C LYS A 23 -10.25 23.83 -13.23
N MET A 24 -10.51 22.88 -12.34
CA MET A 24 -9.79 22.80 -11.08
C MET A 24 -8.40 22.23 -11.37
N LYS A 25 -7.36 22.94 -10.94
CA LYS A 25 -5.97 22.48 -10.99
C LYS A 25 -5.55 22.09 -9.57
N ALA A 26 -4.94 20.93 -9.42
CA ALA A 26 -4.34 20.50 -8.18
C ALA A 26 -2.92 19.99 -8.47
N ASP A 27 -1.94 20.56 -7.77
CA ASP A 27 -0.57 20.07 -7.81
C ASP A 27 -0.44 18.93 -6.81
N ILE A 28 -0.07 17.74 -7.30
CA ILE A 28 0.09 16.54 -6.50
C ILE A 28 1.55 16.15 -6.48
N LEU A 29 2.10 15.95 -5.28
CA LEU A 29 3.43 15.39 -5.09
C LEU A 29 3.36 13.87 -5.22
N PHE A 30 4.13 13.32 -6.15
CA PHE A 30 4.35 11.90 -6.33
C PHE A 30 5.73 11.51 -5.84
N ASP A 31 5.91 10.22 -5.55
CA ASP A 31 7.21 9.65 -5.22
C ASP A 31 7.41 8.27 -5.87
N GLU A 32 8.67 7.97 -6.18
CA GLU A 32 9.05 6.75 -6.90
C GLU A 32 8.59 5.48 -6.18
N PHE A 33 8.79 5.41 -4.86
CA PHE A 33 8.42 4.23 -4.08
C PHE A 33 6.93 3.93 -4.14
N SER A 34 6.08 4.90 -3.78
CA SER A 34 4.63 4.68 -3.72
C SER A 34 4.02 4.50 -5.12
N THR A 35 4.53 5.21 -6.12
CA THR A 35 3.93 5.24 -7.46
C THR A 35 4.39 4.07 -8.33
N ASN A 36 5.68 3.71 -8.27
CA ASN A 36 6.27 2.76 -9.23
C ASN A 36 6.57 1.40 -8.59
N LEU A 37 6.94 1.38 -7.30
CA LEU A 37 7.49 0.19 -6.64
C LEU A 37 6.49 -0.53 -5.75
N LEU A 38 5.62 0.17 -5.03
CA LEU A 38 4.67 -0.39 -4.06
C LEU A 38 3.52 -1.13 -4.76
N LYS A 39 3.55 -2.46 -4.78
CA LYS A 39 2.55 -3.30 -5.47
C LYS A 39 1.94 -4.40 -4.60
N THR A 40 2.09 -4.31 -3.28
CA THR A 40 1.57 -5.29 -2.32
C THR A 40 1.09 -4.62 -1.06
N SER A 41 0.10 -5.23 -0.40
CA SER A 41 -0.34 -4.87 0.95
C SER A 41 0.55 -5.51 2.02
N ASP A 42 1.34 -6.53 1.67
CA ASP A 42 2.30 -7.17 2.58
C ASP A 42 3.22 -6.16 3.28
N VAL A 43 3.58 -6.50 4.52
CA VAL A 43 4.41 -5.66 5.37
C VAL A 43 5.59 -6.44 5.91
N LEU A 44 6.69 -5.72 6.17
CA LEU A 44 7.90 -6.24 6.77
C LEU A 44 8.10 -5.63 8.15
N TYR A 45 8.47 -6.46 9.11
CA TYR A 45 9.08 -6.07 10.37
C TYR A 45 10.53 -6.56 10.40
N ILE A 46 11.39 -5.77 11.04
CA ILE A 46 12.79 -6.15 11.29
C ILE A 46 12.88 -6.44 12.78
N ALA A 47 13.45 -7.58 13.15
CA ALA A 47 13.64 -7.93 14.56
C ALA A 47 14.35 -6.79 15.31
N ASP A 48 13.95 -6.56 16.56
CA ASP A 48 14.45 -5.47 17.42
C ASP A 48 14.09 -4.05 16.94
N ASN A 49 13.24 -3.91 15.91
CA ASN A 49 12.67 -2.65 15.47
C ASN A 49 11.13 -2.72 15.45
N PRO A 50 10.42 -1.88 16.23
CA PRO A 50 8.95 -1.89 16.25
C PRO A 50 8.31 -1.29 14.98
N ASP A 51 9.11 -0.69 14.10
CA ASP A 51 8.62 -0.03 12.89
C ASP A 51 8.06 -1.02 11.87
N LYS A 52 6.91 -0.67 11.32
CA LYS A 52 6.32 -1.32 10.15
C LYS A 52 6.97 -0.79 8.87
N TYR A 53 7.30 -1.68 7.94
CA TYR A 53 7.80 -1.32 6.62
C TYR A 53 6.83 -1.78 5.53
N LEU A 54 6.55 -0.91 4.56
CA LEU A 54 5.88 -1.26 3.31
C LEU A 54 6.87 -1.94 2.37
N MET A 55 6.39 -2.88 1.55
CA MET A 55 7.22 -3.67 0.64
C MET A 55 6.81 -3.43 -0.81
N SER A 56 7.76 -3.47 -1.73
CA SER A 56 7.47 -3.30 -3.16
C SER A 56 6.66 -4.46 -3.74
N LYS A 57 6.91 -5.69 -3.28
CA LYS A 57 6.22 -6.89 -3.77
C LYS A 57 6.19 -7.97 -2.69
N SER A 58 5.20 -8.85 -2.78
CA SER A 58 5.11 -10.03 -1.91
C SER A 58 6.17 -11.07 -2.33
N PRO A 59 6.99 -11.60 -1.41
CA PRO A 59 7.82 -12.78 -1.69
C PRO A 59 7.03 -14.03 -2.09
N LEU A 60 5.72 -14.07 -1.83
CA LEU A 60 4.84 -15.15 -2.33
C LEU A 60 4.58 -15.04 -3.84
N SER A 61 4.87 -13.89 -4.47
CA SER A 61 4.74 -13.72 -5.93
C SER A 61 5.65 -14.65 -6.75
N HIS A 62 6.60 -15.33 -6.10
CA HIS A 62 7.35 -16.43 -6.70
C HIS A 62 6.47 -17.61 -7.13
N PHE A 63 5.33 -17.80 -6.48
CA PHE A 63 4.42 -18.89 -6.75
C PHE A 63 3.22 -18.40 -7.59
N ASP A 64 2.96 -19.08 -8.70
CA ASP A 64 1.78 -18.83 -9.50
C ASP A 64 0.49 -19.03 -8.68
N GLY A 65 -0.45 -18.11 -8.81
CA GLY A 65 -1.73 -18.17 -8.10
C GLY A 65 -1.68 -17.72 -6.64
N TYR A 66 -0.58 -17.11 -6.16
CA TYR A 66 -0.48 -16.65 -4.77
C TYR A 66 -1.60 -15.65 -4.38
N ARG A 67 -2.07 -14.83 -5.31
CA ARG A 67 -3.17 -13.88 -5.05
C ARG A 67 -4.49 -14.58 -4.71
N SER A 68 -4.69 -15.79 -5.23
CA SER A 68 -5.93 -16.55 -5.13
C SER A 68 -5.89 -17.69 -4.09
N ILE A 69 -4.89 -17.76 -3.20
CA ILE A 69 -4.78 -18.84 -2.18
C ILE A 69 -6.08 -18.99 -1.38
N TYR A 70 -6.75 -17.88 -1.11
CA TYR A 70 -7.90 -17.78 -0.23
C TYR A 70 -9.17 -17.26 -0.89
N SER A 71 -9.12 -17.00 -2.20
CA SER A 71 -10.28 -16.51 -2.94
C SER A 71 -11.18 -17.68 -3.33
N GLU A 72 -12.48 -17.48 -3.19
CA GLU A 72 -13.49 -18.44 -3.63
C GLU A 72 -13.53 -18.52 -5.17
N ASP A 73 -13.29 -17.38 -5.84
CA ASP A 73 -13.13 -17.28 -7.28
C ASP A 73 -11.66 -17.05 -7.65
N ARG A 74 -11.01 -18.10 -8.18
CA ARG A 74 -9.60 -18.04 -8.58
C ARG A 74 -9.33 -17.11 -9.78
N SER A 75 -10.37 -16.65 -10.48
CA SER A 75 -10.26 -15.69 -11.58
C SER A 75 -10.35 -14.23 -11.11
N MET A 76 -10.76 -14.00 -9.86
CA MET A 76 -10.91 -12.65 -9.31
C MET A 76 -9.56 -12.08 -8.88
N ILE A 77 -9.07 -11.07 -9.60
CA ILE A 77 -7.92 -10.26 -9.19
C ILE A 77 -8.47 -9.02 -8.47
N ILE A 78 -8.33 -8.97 -7.14
CA ILE A 78 -8.65 -7.78 -6.36
C ILE A 78 -7.45 -6.85 -6.41
N THR A 79 -7.60 -5.69 -7.06
CA THR A 79 -6.66 -4.58 -6.91
C THR A 79 -7.41 -3.44 -6.24
N TYR A 80 -7.06 -3.18 -4.98
CA TYR A 80 -7.50 -1.99 -4.26
C TYR A 80 -6.29 -1.07 -4.13
N GLU A 81 -6.26 -0.02 -4.95
CA GLU A 81 -5.36 1.09 -4.67
C GLU A 81 -5.95 1.86 -3.49
N PRO A 82 -5.17 2.16 -2.43
CA PRO A 82 -5.65 3.03 -1.38
C PRO A 82 -6.09 4.33 -2.03
N PRO A 83 -7.32 4.81 -1.77
CA PRO A 83 -7.84 5.98 -2.46
C PRO A 83 -6.87 7.15 -2.28
N PHE A 84 -6.59 7.87 -3.37
CA PHE A 84 -6.03 9.22 -3.31
C PHE A 84 -7.04 10.12 -2.58
N ILE A 85 -7.04 10.06 -1.24
CA ILE A 85 -7.82 10.99 -0.44
C ILE A 85 -7.08 12.31 -0.55
N ILE A 86 -7.62 13.20 -1.37
CA ILE A 86 -7.33 14.63 -1.32
C ILE A 86 -7.69 15.05 0.11
N ASN A 87 -6.67 15.14 0.98
CA ASN A 87 -6.81 15.42 2.40
C ASN A 87 -7.61 16.71 2.61
N ASN A 88 -8.90 16.58 2.88
CA ASN A 88 -9.73 17.66 3.42
C ASN A 88 -10.54 17.20 4.65
N TYR A 89 -10.27 16.02 5.19
CA TYR A 89 -10.97 15.55 6.38
C TYR A 89 -9.98 15.00 7.42
N ASP A 90 -9.87 15.75 8.53
CA ASP A 90 -9.30 15.35 9.82
C ASP A 90 -10.15 14.23 10.46
N SER A 91 -10.40 13.14 9.74
CA SER A 91 -11.11 12.00 10.31
C SER A 91 -10.14 11.17 11.15
N PRO A 92 -10.34 11.03 12.47
CA PRO A 92 -9.44 10.26 13.32
C PRO A 92 -9.41 8.75 12.99
N SER A 93 -10.33 8.28 12.14
CA SER A 93 -10.46 6.87 11.69
C SER A 93 -9.69 6.55 10.40
N VAL A 94 -9.16 7.54 9.68
CA VAL A 94 -8.40 7.29 8.44
C VAL A 94 -6.92 7.21 8.80
N PRO A 95 -6.24 6.09 8.51
CA PRO A 95 -4.82 5.96 8.79
C PRO A 95 -4.01 6.91 7.89
N PRO A 96 -2.86 7.42 8.37
CA PRO A 96 -2.12 8.45 7.64
C PRO A 96 -1.60 7.91 6.30
N HIS A 97 -1.65 8.71 5.23
CA HIS A 97 -1.11 8.31 3.93
C HIS A 97 0.32 7.75 4.03
N GLY A 98 0.58 6.65 3.33
CA GLY A 98 1.83 5.90 3.44
C GLY A 98 1.88 4.94 4.65
N SER A 99 0.78 4.75 5.38
CA SER A 99 0.67 3.74 6.45
C SER A 99 0.40 2.33 5.92
N GLU A 100 -0.14 2.19 4.71
CA GLU A 100 -0.62 0.93 4.14
C GLU A 100 -0.11 0.76 2.70
N GLY A 101 -0.01 -0.49 2.26
CA GLY A 101 0.41 -0.87 0.91
C GLY A 101 -0.73 -0.88 -0.11
N VAL A 102 -0.44 -1.36 -1.32
CA VAL A 102 -1.43 -1.54 -2.39
C VAL A 102 -2.03 -2.94 -2.29
N SER A 103 -3.32 -3.05 -2.03
CA SER A 103 -3.96 -4.36 -1.91
C SER A 103 -4.09 -5.03 -3.27
N GLU A 104 -3.37 -6.12 -3.48
CA GLU A 104 -3.39 -6.91 -4.71
C GLU A 104 -4.04 -8.28 -4.54
N LYS A 105 -4.54 -8.56 -3.33
CA LYS A 105 -5.18 -9.82 -2.91
C LYS A 105 -5.99 -9.60 -1.63
N GLU A 106 -6.87 -10.56 -1.28
CA GLU A 106 -7.77 -10.48 -0.12
C GLU A 106 -7.08 -10.54 1.26
N TYR A 107 -5.80 -10.87 1.27
CA TYR A 107 -5.02 -11.10 2.47
C TYR A 107 -3.74 -10.29 2.46
N MET A 108 -3.20 -10.04 3.64
CA MET A 108 -1.90 -9.43 3.86
C MET A 108 -0.99 -10.46 4.50
N ALA A 109 0.18 -10.69 3.93
CA ALA A 109 1.22 -11.47 4.59
C ALA A 109 2.17 -10.54 5.35
N THR A 110 2.43 -10.89 6.61
CA THR A 110 3.44 -10.22 7.41
C THR A 110 4.73 -11.00 7.39
N TRP A 111 5.80 -10.30 7.07
CA TRP A 111 7.15 -10.81 6.99
C TRP A 111 7.96 -10.32 8.18
N LEU A 112 8.83 -11.19 8.68
CA LEU A 112 9.81 -10.86 9.72
C LEU A 112 11.20 -11.12 9.16
N LEU A 113 12.04 -10.10 9.14
CA LEU A 113 13.47 -10.25 8.98
C LEU A 113 14.10 -10.45 10.36
N LEU A 114 14.56 -11.67 10.61
CA LEU A 114 15.21 -12.04 11.85
C LEU A 114 16.68 -12.36 11.57
N LYS A 115 17.59 -11.56 12.15
CA LYS A 115 19.00 -11.52 11.76
C LYS A 115 19.11 -11.27 10.26
N THR A 116 19.49 -12.28 9.48
CA THR A 116 19.54 -12.21 8.02
C THR A 116 18.46 -13.03 7.34
N GLN A 117 17.65 -13.80 8.06
CA GLN A 117 16.67 -14.69 7.43
C GLN A 117 15.29 -14.04 7.39
N LEU A 118 14.68 -14.06 6.20
CA LEU A 118 13.29 -13.65 5.98
C LEU A 118 12.34 -14.81 6.31
N TYR A 119 11.31 -14.50 7.07
CA TYR A 119 10.26 -15.43 7.47
C TYR A 119 8.88 -14.86 7.14
N LEU A 120 7.99 -15.71 6.61
CA LEU A 120 6.55 -15.46 6.69
C LEU A 120 6.10 -15.80 8.11
N CYS A 121 5.40 -14.89 8.78
CA CYS A 121 5.09 -15.06 10.20
C CYS A 121 3.62 -14.88 10.60
N TYR A 122 2.85 -14.17 9.78
CA TYR A 122 1.42 -13.95 10.02
C TYR A 122 0.69 -13.73 8.70
N VAL A 123 -0.60 -14.07 8.65
CA VAL A 123 -1.48 -13.80 7.52
C VAL A 123 -2.76 -13.18 8.06
N ASP A 124 -3.08 -11.98 7.59
CA ASP A 124 -4.24 -11.19 8.00
C ASP A 124 -5.25 -11.01 6.85
N PHE A 125 -6.50 -10.77 7.21
CA PHE A 125 -7.61 -10.48 6.28
C PHE A 125 -8.28 -9.17 6.70
N PRO A 126 -7.73 -8.00 6.31
CA PRO A 126 -8.14 -6.70 6.84
C PRO A 126 -9.62 -6.37 6.62
N TYR A 127 -10.25 -6.97 5.60
CA TYR A 127 -11.66 -6.72 5.24
C TYR A 127 -12.63 -7.81 5.72
N GLN A 128 -12.16 -8.84 6.43
CA GLN A 128 -13.00 -9.94 6.90
C GLN A 128 -12.90 -10.07 8.41
N LYS A 129 -14.04 -10.21 9.08
CA LYS A 129 -14.09 -10.38 10.54
C LYS A 129 -13.52 -11.76 10.91
N LYS A 130 -12.23 -11.78 11.27
CA LYS A 130 -11.47 -12.89 11.87
C LYS A 130 -11.68 -14.25 11.18
N ARG A 131 -10.69 -14.67 10.39
CA ARG A 131 -10.59 -16.07 9.94
C ARG A 131 -9.92 -16.93 11.02
N ASP A 132 -10.39 -18.16 11.21
CA ASP A 132 -9.75 -19.13 12.09
C ASP A 132 -8.33 -19.42 11.59
N ASP A 133 -7.33 -19.20 12.44
CA ASP A 133 -5.92 -19.49 12.15
C ASP A 133 -5.73 -20.90 11.56
N LYS A 134 -6.45 -21.92 12.04
CA LYS A 134 -6.34 -23.29 11.50
C LYS A 134 -6.76 -23.37 10.03
N ILE A 135 -7.72 -22.55 9.63
CA ILE A 135 -8.23 -22.43 8.26
C ILE A 135 -7.32 -21.53 7.42
N VAL A 136 -6.66 -20.54 8.02
CA VAL A 136 -5.71 -19.66 7.34
C VAL A 136 -4.41 -20.41 7.02
N TYR A 137 -3.72 -20.96 8.02
CA TYR A 137 -2.33 -21.38 7.80
C TYR A 137 -2.20 -22.70 7.02
N ARG A 138 -3.17 -23.62 7.10
CA ARG A 138 -3.13 -24.89 6.32
C ARG A 138 -3.06 -24.67 4.80
N PRO A 139 -3.91 -23.83 4.18
CA PRO A 139 -3.78 -23.45 2.77
C PRO A 139 -2.40 -22.89 2.43
N MET A 140 -1.86 -21.98 3.24
CA MET A 140 -0.51 -21.43 3.02
C MET A 140 0.59 -22.50 3.08
N GLU A 141 0.51 -23.41 4.06
CA GLU A 141 1.46 -24.51 4.18
C GLU A 141 1.38 -25.48 2.99
N LYS A 142 0.18 -25.78 2.52
CA LYS A 142 -0.03 -26.60 1.31
C LYS A 142 0.49 -25.90 0.06
N PHE A 143 0.27 -24.59 -0.05
CA PHE A 143 0.68 -23.78 -1.19
C PHE A 143 2.21 -23.68 -1.31
N THR A 144 2.89 -23.42 -0.19
CA THR A 144 4.35 -23.28 -0.14
C THR A 144 5.09 -24.62 -0.02
N GLY A 145 4.38 -25.70 0.34
CA GLY A 145 4.98 -26.99 0.69
C GLY A 145 5.84 -26.95 1.96
N LYS A 146 5.73 -25.89 2.78
CA LYS A 146 6.47 -25.69 4.03
C LYS A 146 5.49 -25.57 5.19
N ARG A 147 5.95 -25.87 6.40
CA ARG A 147 5.15 -25.71 7.63
C ARG A 147 5.63 -24.52 8.43
N PHE A 148 4.71 -23.85 9.10
CA PHE A 148 5.07 -22.86 10.12
C PHE A 148 5.69 -23.59 11.31
N ASN A 149 6.89 -23.19 11.70
CA ASN A 149 7.46 -23.63 12.96
C ASN A 149 6.91 -22.78 14.10
N ARG A 150 6.11 -23.42 14.97
CA ARG A 150 5.48 -22.78 16.14
C ARG A 150 6.27 -23.01 17.43
N LYS A 151 7.31 -23.84 17.36
CA LYS A 151 8.20 -24.15 18.49
C LYS A 151 9.49 -23.36 18.31
N ASN A 152 10.02 -22.79 19.39
CA ASN A 152 11.30 -22.09 19.39
C ASN A 152 11.33 -20.87 18.47
N ILE A 153 10.36 -19.97 18.63
CA ILE A 153 10.58 -18.58 18.24
C ILE A 153 11.67 -18.07 19.21
N PRO A 154 12.85 -17.62 18.73
CA PRO A 154 13.97 -17.24 19.61
C PRO A 154 13.54 -16.21 20.65
N ASP A 155 14.30 -16.11 21.76
CA ASP A 155 14.12 -15.14 22.87
C ASP A 155 14.34 -13.67 22.44
N ILE A 156 13.63 -13.26 21.41
CA ILE A 156 13.59 -11.92 20.86
C ILE A 156 12.18 -11.43 21.14
N GLU A 157 12.08 -10.17 21.57
CA GLU A 157 10.80 -9.54 21.85
C GLU A 157 10.01 -9.43 20.54
N ILE A 158 9.18 -10.44 20.32
CA ILE A 158 8.36 -10.62 19.15
C ILE A 158 6.91 -10.45 19.60
N GLY A 159 6.16 -9.60 18.90
CA GLY A 159 4.77 -9.31 19.26
C GLY A 159 3.89 -10.57 19.28
N GLU A 160 2.89 -10.56 20.16
CA GLU A 160 1.95 -11.68 20.38
C GLU A 160 1.17 -12.11 19.11
N TRP A 161 1.19 -11.28 18.07
CA TRP A 161 0.51 -11.53 16.80
C TRP A 161 1.24 -12.52 15.88
N ILE A 162 2.45 -12.98 16.20
CA ILE A 162 3.15 -13.97 15.38
C ILE A 162 2.56 -15.38 15.56
N TYR A 163 2.14 -16.00 14.46
CA TYR A 163 1.60 -17.37 14.47
C TYR A 163 2.68 -18.45 14.55
N GLY A 164 3.82 -18.20 13.90
CA GLY A 164 4.94 -19.12 13.78
C GLY A 164 5.87 -18.64 12.68
N LEU A 165 7.02 -19.28 12.50
CA LEU A 165 8.01 -18.85 11.51
C LEU A 165 8.11 -19.85 10.36
N MET A 166 7.91 -19.38 9.13
CA MET A 166 8.16 -20.13 7.91
C MET A 166 9.30 -19.46 7.12
N PRO A 167 10.51 -20.06 7.06
CA PRO A 167 11.63 -19.45 6.37
C PRO A 167 11.38 -19.39 4.86
N ALA A 168 11.57 -18.22 4.28
CA ALA A 168 11.34 -17.91 2.86
C ALA A 168 12.48 -18.44 1.96
N ASN A 169 12.89 -19.70 2.11
CA ASN A 169 14.07 -20.26 1.45
C ASN A 169 13.95 -20.30 -0.10
N TRP A 170 12.75 -20.13 -0.63
CA TRP A 170 12.48 -20.02 -2.07
C TRP A 170 12.81 -18.62 -2.63
N PHE A 171 12.85 -17.59 -1.79
CA PHE A 171 12.91 -16.21 -2.25
C PHE A 171 14.35 -15.79 -2.59
N THR A 172 14.62 -15.50 -3.87
CA THR A 172 15.89 -14.94 -4.35
C THR A 172 15.58 -13.78 -5.28
N ASP A 173 15.62 -12.58 -4.74
CA ASP A 173 15.24 -11.36 -5.46
C ASP A 173 15.60 -10.12 -4.62
N THR A 174 15.30 -8.95 -5.16
CA THR A 174 15.37 -7.66 -4.47
C THR A 174 13.99 -7.25 -3.94
N LEU A 175 13.95 -6.76 -2.71
CA LEU A 175 12.82 -6.04 -2.14
C LEU A 175 13.19 -4.58 -1.93
N TYR A 176 12.33 -3.67 -2.35
CA TYR A 176 12.40 -2.29 -1.91
C TYR A 176 11.44 -2.12 -0.74
N VAL A 177 11.94 -1.59 0.38
CA VAL A 177 11.12 -1.41 1.59
C VAL A 177 11.22 0.01 2.11
N LYS A 178 10.10 0.58 2.53
CA LYS A 178 10.06 1.93 3.07
C LYS A 178 9.34 1.92 4.41
N LYS A 179 9.89 2.61 5.40
CA LYS A 179 9.24 2.74 6.72
C LYS A 179 7.86 3.33 6.52
N ALA A 180 6.83 2.65 7.00
CA ALA A 180 5.45 3.11 6.90
C ALA A 180 5.28 4.43 7.66
N ASN A 181 4.37 5.28 7.20
CA ASN A 181 4.02 6.49 7.92
C ASN A 181 3.19 6.10 9.16
N SER A 182 3.82 6.10 10.34
CA SER A 182 3.14 5.83 11.62
C SER A 182 2.70 7.11 12.33
N GLU A 183 3.21 8.26 11.89
CA GLU A 183 2.93 9.56 12.52
C GLU A 183 1.65 10.16 11.95
N LYS A 184 0.58 10.10 12.73
CA LYS A 184 -0.75 10.64 12.36
C LYS A 184 -0.71 12.11 11.89
N TYR A 185 0.26 12.88 12.36
CA TYR A 185 0.41 14.31 12.05
C TYR A 185 1.62 14.65 11.18
N SER A 186 2.42 13.66 10.74
CA SER A 186 3.52 13.95 9.82
C SER A 186 2.94 14.31 8.45
N PRO A 187 3.31 15.46 7.86
CA PRO A 187 2.87 15.78 6.51
C PRO A 187 3.26 14.66 5.54
N TYR A 188 2.30 14.24 4.72
CA TYR A 188 2.51 13.18 3.72
C TYR A 188 3.73 13.48 2.83
N SER A 189 3.89 14.74 2.42
CA SER A 189 5.01 15.22 1.62
C SER A 189 6.39 14.99 2.28
N VAL A 190 6.48 15.02 3.61
CA VAL A 190 7.72 14.71 4.34
C VAL A 190 8.02 13.22 4.25
N TRP A 191 7.01 12.37 4.45
CA TRP A 191 7.15 10.92 4.30
C TRP A 191 7.51 10.52 2.86
N GLN A 192 6.89 11.14 1.85
CA GLN A 192 7.19 10.90 0.45
C GLN A 192 8.66 11.15 0.13
N ARG A 193 9.30 12.14 0.75
CA ARG A 193 10.73 12.43 0.55
C ARG A 193 11.69 11.54 1.32
N LYS A 194 11.21 10.75 2.29
CA LYS A 194 12.07 9.81 3.04
C LYS A 194 12.61 8.74 2.08
N HIS A 195 13.86 8.35 2.31
CA HIS A 195 14.53 7.27 1.60
C HIS A 195 13.78 5.94 1.77
N TYR A 196 14.04 5.00 0.87
CA TYR A 196 13.68 3.59 1.03
C TYR A 196 14.95 2.73 1.03
N LEU A 197 14.83 1.47 1.42
CA LEU A 197 15.92 0.51 1.44
C LEU A 197 15.76 -0.44 0.26
N ARG A 198 16.86 -0.71 -0.44
CA ARG A 198 16.98 -1.81 -1.40
C ARG A 198 17.63 -2.98 -0.68
N MET A 199 16.90 -4.08 -0.52
CA MET A 199 17.34 -5.28 0.21
C MET A 199 17.46 -6.44 -0.76
N ILE A 200 18.65 -7.02 -0.88
CA ILE A 200 18.93 -8.14 -1.79
C ILE A 200 18.90 -9.45 -1.01
N PHE A 201 18.06 -10.39 -1.44
CA PHE A 201 17.91 -11.70 -0.82
C PHE A 201 18.40 -12.82 -1.73
N ASN A 202 19.02 -13.83 -1.12
CA ASN A 202 19.37 -15.09 -1.74
C ASN A 202 18.89 -16.24 -0.86
N LYS A 203 17.95 -17.05 -1.38
CA LYS A 203 17.29 -18.14 -0.64
C LYS A 203 16.76 -17.69 0.73
N GLY A 204 16.10 -16.55 0.75
CA GLY A 204 15.52 -15.93 1.94
C GLY A 204 16.53 -15.27 2.89
N LYS A 205 17.83 -15.32 2.59
CA LYS A 205 18.86 -14.63 3.38
C LYS A 205 19.18 -13.27 2.80
N LEU A 206 19.14 -12.23 3.63
CA LEU A 206 19.59 -10.89 3.31
C LEU A 206 21.11 -10.91 3.07
N VAL A 207 21.51 -10.48 1.88
CA VAL A 207 22.91 -10.40 1.43
C VAL A 207 23.42 -8.98 1.53
N SER A 208 22.60 -7.99 1.17
CA SER A 208 22.96 -6.58 1.26
C SER A 208 21.73 -5.69 1.45
N THR A 209 21.99 -4.50 2.00
CA THR A 209 21.03 -3.42 2.15
C THR A 209 21.67 -2.13 1.67
N GLU A 210 20.97 -1.38 0.83
CA GLU A 210 21.40 -0.08 0.31
C GLU A 210 20.31 0.97 0.60
N VAL A 211 20.71 2.16 1.02
CA VAL A 211 19.80 3.30 1.21
C VAL A 211 19.61 3.99 -0.14
N MET A 212 18.36 4.10 -0.58
CA MET A 212 17.98 4.69 -1.86
C MET A 212 17.25 6.02 -1.62
N ALA A 213 17.71 7.08 -2.30
CA ALA A 213 16.96 8.33 -2.35
C ALA A 213 15.59 8.07 -3.00
N ASN A 214 14.54 8.71 -2.49
CA ASN A 214 13.22 8.60 -3.09
C ASN A 214 12.95 9.82 -3.96
N ASN A 215 12.97 9.62 -5.28
CA ASN A 215 12.72 10.69 -6.23
C ASN A 215 11.27 11.15 -6.14
N THR A 216 11.04 12.46 -6.11
CA THR A 216 9.71 13.06 -6.05
C THR A 216 9.50 14.06 -7.17
N TRP A 217 8.28 14.13 -7.71
CA TRP A 217 7.91 15.09 -8.75
C TRP A 217 6.50 15.62 -8.51
N ILE A 218 6.16 16.75 -9.14
CA ILE A 218 4.83 17.36 -9.04
C ILE A 218 4.13 17.22 -10.39
N GLU A 219 2.90 16.72 -10.38
CA GLU A 219 2.02 16.78 -11.54
C GLU A 219 0.79 17.63 -11.24
N THR A 220 0.42 18.49 -12.19
CA THR A 220 -0.80 19.30 -12.10
C THR A 220 -1.96 18.53 -12.73
N LEU A 221 -2.84 17.99 -11.90
CA LEU A 221 -4.06 17.36 -12.38
C LEU A 221 -5.14 18.40 -12.67
N VAL A 222 -5.81 18.25 -13.82
CA VAL A 222 -6.83 19.18 -14.30
C VAL A 222 -8.16 18.46 -14.36
N TYR A 223 -9.06 18.73 -13.41
CA TYR A 223 -10.38 18.11 -13.39
C TYR A 223 -11.44 19.06 -13.95
N PRO A 224 -12.29 18.58 -14.88
CA PRO A 224 -13.52 19.29 -15.21
C PRO A 224 -14.46 19.17 -14.00
N ARG A 225 -14.97 20.28 -13.49
CA ARG A 225 -16.02 20.24 -12.47
C ARG A 225 -17.25 19.57 -13.09
N GLY A 226 -17.57 18.36 -12.65
CA GLY A 226 -18.79 17.65 -13.06
C GLY A 226 -19.99 18.54 -12.74
N ALA A 227 -20.84 18.78 -13.75
CA ALA A 227 -22.16 19.31 -13.51
C ALA A 227 -22.84 18.35 -12.52
N LYS A 228 -23.31 18.86 -11.38
CA LYS A 228 -24.26 18.11 -10.57
C LYS A 228 -25.46 17.85 -11.49
N GLU A 229 -25.75 16.58 -11.77
CA GLU A 229 -27.06 16.18 -12.26
C GLU A 229 -28.06 16.52 -11.15
N GLU A 230 -28.97 17.45 -11.45
CA GLU A 230 -30.18 17.73 -10.66
C GLU A 230 -31.23 16.64 -10.88
#